data_AF-A0A1G0ED21-F1
#
_entry.id   AF-A0A1G0ED21-F1
#
_cell.length_a   1.000
_cell.length_b   1.000
_cell.length_c   1.000
_cell.angle_alpha   90.00
_cell.angle_beta   90.00
_cell.angle_gamma   90.00
#
_symmetry.space_group_name_H-M   'P 1'
#
loop_
_entity.id
_entity.type
_entity.pdbx_description
1 polymer ?
#
loop_
_entity_poly.entity_id
_entity_poly.type
_entity_poly.pdbx_seq_one_letter_code
_entity_poly.pdbx_strand_id
1 'polypeptide(L)'
;MPVPRSPDLLRQQQLVDALCAPGYLPHRTKLEETHISWVLLAGCDAYKIKKALDLGFLDFSTLEKRQFYCTEELRLNRRLAPELYLDVVTIGGSPEQPVLGGEPAIEYAVHMSRFPRSAMMDSLLADGQITAAHIDKLASSIARFHAALPPAAADSPFGAPAAIQGAALENFAQLAPSLAAPADLALLEKVSAASALEFAASEPLFRQRKADGCVRECHGDLHLGNIVLLDDTPVPFDGIEFSATLRWIDAISEIAFTVMDLLQRGRPQLAWRFLNAYLENGGDYSGAGVLRFYLAYRAMVRAKVAAIRANQEDAAQAQQEMMSCRSYLALAHDCLTRRRPMLIITHGLPGCGKSTFAQIALERLGAIRVRSDVERKRLFGLDALADSRSQTGAGIYGEEATRRTYARLHDLARGLLAAGFSVIVDAAFLRYTERENFCVLAREIKAPFVIASLQADEKVLKERLAQRLARAADASEANAAVLQTLQAAQEPLQEGELAAAVTFVNDGDADALRATVDKWASSDARLTGR
;
A
#
# COMPACT_ATOMS: atom_id res chain seq x y z
N MET A 1 13.11 33.48 9.59
CA MET A 1 12.23 34.54 10.15
C MET A 1 10.80 34.14 9.85
N PRO A 2 9.86 34.21 10.82
CA PRO A 2 8.47 33.94 10.51
C PRO A 2 7.99 34.94 9.45
N VAL A 3 7.34 34.43 8.41
CA VAL A 3 6.70 35.26 7.39
C VAL A 3 5.66 36.14 8.11
N PRO A 4 5.65 37.47 7.90
CA PRO A 4 4.65 38.33 8.51
C PRO A 4 3.25 37.82 8.15
N ARG A 5 2.41 37.56 9.16
CA ARG A 5 1.05 37.08 8.96
C ARG A 5 0.28 38.13 8.14
N SER A 6 -0.40 37.70 7.08
CA SER A 6 -1.26 38.59 6.30
C SER A 6 -2.37 39.18 7.19
N PRO A 7 -2.91 40.37 6.87
CA PRO A 7 -4.04 40.93 7.60
C PRO A 7 -5.23 39.96 7.70
N ASP A 8 -5.46 39.16 6.65
CA ASP A 8 -6.53 38.16 6.63
C ASP A 8 -6.23 36.96 7.54
N LEU A 9 -4.98 36.52 7.63
CA LEU A 9 -4.59 35.46 8.57
C LEU A 9 -4.69 35.94 10.03
N LEU A 10 -4.42 37.22 10.30
CA LEU A 10 -4.65 37.82 11.62
C LEU A 10 -6.13 37.90 11.97
N ARG A 11 -6.99 38.29 11.02
CA ARG A 11 -8.45 38.26 11.20
C ARG A 11 -8.97 36.84 11.44
N GLN A 12 -8.45 35.86 10.70
CA GLN A 12 -8.78 34.46 10.94
C GLN A 12 -8.35 34.00 12.34
N GLN A 13 -7.16 34.40 12.81
CA GLN A 13 -6.73 34.06 14.17
C GLN A 13 -7.73 34.58 15.20
N GLN A 14 -8.20 35.83 15.07
CA GLN A 14 -9.22 36.39 15.97
C GLN A 14 -10.52 35.57 15.96
N LEU A 15 -10.98 35.19 14.76
CA LEU A 15 -12.14 34.32 14.58
C LEU A 15 -11.95 32.94 15.26
N VAL A 16 -10.79 32.32 15.05
CA VAL A 16 -10.45 31.00 15.63
C VAL A 16 -10.36 31.10 17.15
N ASP A 17 -9.75 32.15 17.69
CA ASP A 17 -9.63 32.39 19.12
C ASP A 17 -11.00 32.61 19.76
N ALA A 18 -11.90 33.33 19.10
CA ALA A 18 -13.28 33.52 19.54
C ALA A 18 -14.06 32.21 19.55
N LEU A 19 -13.96 31.37 18.50
CA LEU A 19 -14.57 30.04 18.47
C LEU A 19 -14.00 29.07 19.53
N CYS A 20 -12.77 29.29 19.97
CA CYS A 20 -12.16 28.54 21.06
C CYS A 20 -12.57 29.02 22.45
N ALA A 21 -13.16 30.21 22.57
CA ALA A 21 -13.52 30.78 23.86
C ALA A 21 -14.62 29.96 24.56
N PRO A 22 -14.57 29.82 25.90
CA PRO A 22 -15.58 29.08 26.65
C PRO A 22 -17.00 29.62 26.38
N GLY A 23 -17.93 28.73 26.06
CA GLY A 23 -19.34 29.06 25.84
C GLY A 23 -19.72 29.43 24.42
N TYR A 24 -18.76 29.53 23.48
CA TYR A 24 -19.08 29.71 22.05
C TYR A 24 -19.60 28.43 21.41
N LEU A 25 -18.86 27.33 21.59
CA LEU A 25 -19.30 25.99 21.19
C LEU A 25 -19.88 25.24 22.38
N PRO A 26 -20.80 24.27 22.16
CA PRO A 26 -21.45 23.52 23.24
C PRO A 26 -20.47 22.78 24.18
N HIS A 27 -19.25 22.51 23.70
CA HIS A 27 -18.20 21.79 24.40
C HIS A 27 -16.91 22.59 24.42
N ARG A 28 -16.04 22.33 25.40
CA ARG A 28 -14.70 22.93 25.45
C ARG A 28 -13.91 22.56 24.20
N THR A 29 -13.47 23.58 23.48
CA THR A 29 -12.70 23.45 22.23
C THR A 29 -11.22 23.25 22.51
N LYS A 30 -10.59 22.28 21.84
CA LYS A 30 -9.14 22.18 21.73
C LYS A 30 -8.74 22.57 20.31
N LEU A 31 -7.81 23.51 20.17
CA LEU A 31 -7.25 23.90 18.88
C LEU A 31 -6.04 23.01 18.55
N GLU A 32 -6.02 22.46 17.34
CA GLU A 32 -4.85 21.86 16.72
C GLU A 32 -4.48 22.65 15.46
N GLU A 33 -3.24 23.11 15.37
CA GLU A 33 -2.75 23.91 14.25
C GLU A 33 -1.90 23.02 13.32
N THR A 34 -2.22 23.05 12.02
CA THR A 34 -1.39 22.43 10.97
C THR A 34 -0.69 23.52 10.14
N HIS A 35 0.19 23.14 9.21
CA HIS A 35 0.85 24.11 8.32
C HIS A 35 -0.14 24.96 7.50
N ILE A 36 -1.33 24.44 7.20
CA ILE A 36 -2.30 25.08 6.27
C ILE A 36 -3.72 25.19 6.83
N SER A 37 -3.98 24.76 8.06
CA SER A 37 -5.33 24.76 8.65
C SER A 37 -5.33 24.93 10.17
N TRP A 38 -6.48 25.34 10.69
CA TRP A 38 -6.87 25.32 12.09
C TRP A 38 -7.90 24.21 12.28
N VAL A 39 -7.73 23.33 13.26
CA VAL A 39 -8.68 22.25 13.56
C VAL A 39 -9.23 22.46 14.97
N LEU A 40 -10.51 22.82 15.04
CA LEU A 40 -11.24 23.04 16.28
C LEU A 40 -11.89 21.73 16.71
N LEU A 41 -11.44 21.13 17.81
CA LEU A 41 -11.98 19.89 18.35
C LEU A 41 -12.97 20.18 19.49
N ALA A 42 -14.27 19.99 19.26
CA ALA A 42 -15.33 20.33 20.20
C ALA A 42 -16.29 19.15 20.41
N GLY A 43 -16.20 18.48 21.56
CA GLY A 43 -17.03 17.30 21.84
C GLY A 43 -16.76 16.17 20.83
N CYS A 44 -17.81 15.74 20.13
CA CYS A 44 -17.77 14.75 19.04
C CYS A 44 -17.48 15.37 17.66
N ASP A 45 -17.38 16.70 17.57
CA ASP A 45 -17.22 17.43 16.33
C ASP A 45 -15.78 17.95 16.17
N ALA A 46 -15.36 18.06 14.91
CA ALA A 46 -14.16 18.77 14.50
C ALA A 46 -14.49 19.74 13.36
N TYR A 47 -13.95 20.97 13.42
CA TYR A 47 -14.09 21.97 12.35
C TYR A 47 -12.73 22.36 11.83
N LYS A 48 -12.47 22.07 10.54
CA LYS A 48 -11.21 22.41 9.87
C LYS A 48 -11.38 23.69 9.05
N ILE A 49 -10.70 24.75 9.46
CA ILE A 49 -10.67 26.06 8.80
C ILE A 49 -9.34 26.19 8.06
N LYS A 50 -9.38 26.52 6.77
CA LYS A 50 -8.19 26.71 5.95
C LYS A 50 -7.53 28.05 6.25
N LYS A 51 -6.21 28.09 6.42
CA LYS A 51 -5.47 29.33 6.68
C LYS A 51 -5.47 30.24 5.46
N ALA A 52 -5.70 31.54 5.66
CA ALA A 52 -5.66 32.57 4.62
C ALA A 52 -4.21 32.87 4.19
N LEU A 53 -3.65 31.97 3.38
CA LEU A 53 -2.26 32.03 2.92
C LEU A 53 -2.12 31.55 1.47
N ASP A 54 -1.01 31.92 0.85
CA ASP A 54 -0.52 31.41 -0.43
C ASP A 54 0.92 30.94 -0.23
N LEU A 55 1.18 29.65 -0.50
CA LEU A 55 2.49 29.01 -0.37
C LEU A 55 3.10 28.66 -1.74
N GLY A 56 2.52 29.15 -2.84
CA GLY A 56 2.94 28.89 -4.22
C GLY A 56 2.50 27.53 -4.77
N PHE A 57 2.54 26.47 -3.95
CA PHE A 57 1.97 25.15 -4.29
C PHE A 57 0.50 24.99 -3.89
N LEU A 58 0.00 25.96 -3.11
CA LEU A 58 -1.34 25.99 -2.55
C LEU A 58 -1.76 27.44 -2.31
N ASP A 59 -3.00 27.77 -2.64
CA ASP A 59 -3.54 29.12 -2.49
C ASP A 59 -4.94 29.11 -1.85
N PHE A 60 -4.98 29.54 -0.59
CA PHE A 60 -6.16 29.75 0.23
C PHE A 60 -6.38 31.25 0.56
N SER A 61 -5.76 32.14 -0.21
CA SER A 61 -5.70 33.58 0.09
C SER A 61 -7.07 34.24 0.19
N THR A 62 -8.00 33.91 -0.72
CA THR A 62 -9.34 34.51 -0.76
C THR A 62 -10.41 33.61 -0.15
N LEU A 63 -11.51 34.22 0.29
CA LEU A 63 -12.64 33.50 0.87
C LEU A 63 -13.26 32.50 -0.12
N GLU A 64 -13.36 32.88 -1.40
CA GLU A 64 -13.89 32.03 -2.48
C GLU A 64 -13.01 30.79 -2.69
N LYS A 65 -11.68 30.96 -2.64
CA LYS A 65 -10.75 29.82 -2.72
C LYS A 65 -10.92 28.89 -1.53
N ARG A 66 -11.08 29.43 -0.32
CA ARG A 66 -11.32 28.60 0.87
C ARG A 66 -12.65 27.86 0.81
N GLN A 67 -13.71 28.49 0.33
CA GLN A 67 -14.99 27.82 0.07
C GLN A 67 -14.82 26.65 -0.92
N PHE A 68 -14.17 26.93 -2.05
CA PHE A 68 -13.90 25.93 -3.08
C PHE A 68 -13.13 24.73 -2.52
N TYR A 69 -12.03 24.96 -1.81
CA TYR A 69 -11.23 23.87 -1.27
C TYR A 69 -11.88 23.15 -0.07
N CYS A 70 -12.73 23.81 0.74
CA CYS A 70 -13.53 23.10 1.73
C CYS A 70 -14.50 22.13 1.05
N THR A 71 -15.11 22.57 -0.05
CA THR A 71 -16.02 21.74 -0.85
C THR A 71 -15.28 20.58 -1.53
N GLU A 72 -14.08 20.83 -2.07
CA GLU A 72 -13.25 19.78 -2.66
C GLU A 72 -12.78 18.77 -1.61
N GLU A 73 -12.39 19.21 -0.42
CA GLU A 73 -12.01 18.32 0.68
C GLU A 73 -13.18 17.40 1.07
N LEU A 74 -14.39 17.96 1.21
CA LEU A 74 -15.61 17.19 1.47
C LEU A 74 -15.89 16.19 0.35
N ARG A 75 -15.85 16.62 -0.92
CA ARG A 75 -16.09 15.76 -2.10
C ARG A 75 -15.10 14.60 -2.15
N LEU A 76 -13.81 14.88 -1.97
CA LEU A 76 -12.75 13.90 -2.15
C LEU A 76 -12.71 12.89 -1.01
N ASN A 77 -12.87 13.34 0.24
CA ASN A 77 -12.72 12.47 1.39
C ASN A 77 -13.97 11.65 1.71
N ARG A 78 -15.19 12.12 1.38
CA ARG A 78 -16.41 11.30 1.51
C ARG A 78 -16.39 10.00 0.70
N ARG A 79 -15.51 9.89 -0.31
CA ARG A 79 -15.34 8.66 -1.11
C ARG A 79 -14.80 7.48 -0.30
N LEU A 80 -14.02 7.77 0.75
CA LEU A 80 -13.39 6.77 1.62
C LEU A 80 -13.84 6.88 3.08
N ALA A 81 -14.26 8.08 3.52
CA ALA A 81 -14.65 8.38 4.89
C ALA A 81 -15.96 9.20 4.97
N PRO A 82 -17.09 8.69 4.43
CA PRO A 82 -18.35 9.44 4.41
C PRO A 82 -18.87 9.78 5.82
N GLU A 83 -18.58 8.95 6.82
CA GLU A 83 -18.99 9.15 8.22
C GLU A 83 -18.10 10.17 8.96
N LEU A 84 -16.89 10.43 8.46
CA LEU A 84 -16.00 11.43 9.05
C LEU A 84 -16.24 12.82 8.48
N TYR A 85 -16.64 12.95 7.21
CA TYR A 85 -16.77 14.24 6.53
C TYR A 85 -18.25 14.64 6.37
N LEU A 86 -18.74 15.46 7.30
CA LEU A 86 -20.17 15.68 7.52
C LEU A 86 -20.75 16.82 6.70
N ASP A 87 -20.10 17.97 6.60
CA ASP A 87 -20.56 19.09 5.76
C ASP A 87 -19.48 20.17 5.54
N VAL A 88 -19.77 21.17 4.70
CA VAL A 88 -19.08 22.47 4.70
C VAL A 88 -20.02 23.49 5.34
N VAL A 89 -19.59 24.07 6.46
CA VAL A 89 -20.38 25.06 7.21
C VAL A 89 -19.85 26.46 6.99
N THR A 90 -20.77 27.43 6.94
CA THR A 90 -20.42 28.85 6.92
C THR A 90 -20.12 29.36 8.32
N ILE A 91 -19.31 30.40 8.40
CA ILE A 91 -19.04 31.14 9.64
C ILE A 91 -19.30 32.60 9.31
N GLY A 92 -20.39 33.16 9.85
CA GLY A 92 -20.79 34.55 9.67
C GLY A 92 -20.51 35.40 10.91
N GLY A 93 -21.18 36.55 11.00
CA GLY A 93 -21.00 37.50 12.11
C GLY A 93 -19.77 38.39 11.93
N SER A 94 -19.02 38.64 13.00
CA SER A 94 -17.73 39.34 12.94
C SER A 94 -16.60 38.44 13.43
N PRO A 95 -15.32 38.73 13.13
CA PRO A 95 -14.19 37.95 13.66
C PRO A 95 -14.17 37.87 15.19
N GLU A 96 -14.66 38.90 15.89
CA GLU A 96 -14.75 38.93 17.35
C GLU A 96 -16.00 38.20 17.88
N GLN A 97 -17.02 38.08 17.04
CA GLN A 97 -18.28 37.40 17.35
C GLN A 97 -18.73 36.48 16.21
N PRO A 98 -18.00 35.38 15.95
CA PRO A 98 -18.29 34.49 14.84
C PRO A 98 -19.50 33.60 15.14
N VAL A 99 -20.34 33.37 14.13
CA VAL A 99 -21.53 32.52 14.24
C VAL A 99 -21.41 31.35 13.26
N LEU A 100 -21.32 30.12 13.78
CA LEU A 100 -21.39 28.91 12.95
C LEU A 100 -22.76 28.80 12.28
N GLY A 101 -22.77 28.54 10.97
CA GLY A 101 -23.95 28.59 10.12
C GLY A 101 -24.49 30.01 9.87
N GLY A 102 -23.74 31.05 10.28
CA GLY A 102 -24.12 32.45 10.12
C GLY A 102 -23.87 32.97 8.71
N GLU A 103 -24.73 33.90 8.27
CA GLU A 103 -24.64 34.57 6.98
C GLU A 103 -24.64 36.11 7.15
N PRO A 104 -23.98 36.88 6.27
CA PRO A 104 -23.11 36.41 5.18
C PRO A 104 -21.84 35.74 5.72
N ALA A 105 -21.38 34.68 5.05
CA ALA A 105 -20.15 34.00 5.40
C ALA A 105 -18.94 34.96 5.37
N ILE A 106 -18.19 35.00 6.47
CA ILE A 106 -16.87 35.62 6.58
C ILE A 106 -15.75 34.57 6.57
N GLU A 107 -16.07 33.30 6.80
CA GLU A 107 -15.19 32.14 6.69
C GLU A 107 -15.98 30.84 6.45
N TYR A 108 -15.30 29.76 6.05
CA TYR A 108 -15.86 28.41 5.91
C TYR A 108 -15.06 27.40 6.74
N ALA A 109 -15.73 26.34 7.18
CA ALA A 109 -15.09 25.18 7.79
C ALA A 109 -15.61 23.87 7.21
N VAL A 110 -14.74 22.86 7.11
CA VAL A 110 -15.18 21.48 6.93
C VAL A 110 -15.59 20.94 8.29
N HIS A 111 -16.86 20.56 8.44
CA HIS A 111 -17.40 19.92 9.63
C HIS A 111 -17.20 18.41 9.54
N MET A 112 -16.57 17.84 10.57
CA MET A 112 -16.13 16.47 10.62
C MET A 112 -16.54 15.80 11.92
N SER A 113 -16.73 14.48 11.88
CA SER A 113 -16.79 13.65 13.09
C SER A 113 -15.39 13.50 13.66
N ARG A 114 -15.24 13.81 14.94
CA ARG A 114 -13.95 13.74 15.64
C ARG A 114 -13.63 12.31 16.05
N PHE A 115 -12.38 11.91 15.87
CA PHE A 115 -11.81 10.68 16.41
C PHE A 115 -10.57 10.98 17.27
N PRO A 116 -10.18 10.08 18.20
CA PRO A 116 -8.98 10.25 18.99
C PRO A 116 -7.72 9.97 18.16
N ARG A 117 -6.65 10.76 18.35
CA ARG A 117 -5.34 10.55 17.70
C ARG A 117 -4.78 9.14 17.91
N SER A 118 -5.06 8.52 19.06
CA SER A 118 -4.64 7.14 19.36
C SER A 118 -5.30 6.09 18.47
N ALA A 119 -6.37 6.42 17.73
CA ALA A 119 -6.98 5.53 16.75
C ALA A 119 -6.32 5.61 15.36
N MET A 120 -5.37 6.52 15.13
CA MET A 120 -4.62 6.59 13.88
C MET A 120 -3.70 5.37 13.74
N MET A 121 -3.62 4.80 12.54
CA MET A 121 -2.89 3.56 12.29
C MET A 121 -1.40 3.67 12.60
N ASP A 122 -0.80 4.85 12.43
CA ASP A 122 0.60 5.08 12.77
C ASP A 122 0.87 4.96 14.29
N SER A 123 -0.06 5.44 15.11
CA SER A 123 -0.04 5.36 16.57
C SER A 123 -0.31 3.93 17.03
N LEU A 124 -1.37 3.30 16.51
CA LEU A 124 -1.70 1.90 16.79
C LEU A 124 -0.57 0.93 16.38
N LEU A 125 0.16 1.24 15.30
CA LEU A 125 1.28 0.42 14.86
C LEU A 125 2.46 0.49 15.83
N ALA A 126 2.73 1.68 16.38
CA ALA A 126 3.75 1.88 17.41
C ALA A 126 3.40 1.08 18.68
N ASP A 127 2.12 1.02 19.03
CA ASP A 127 1.61 0.28 20.19
C ASP A 127 1.40 -1.22 19.92
N GLY A 128 1.68 -1.70 18.70
CA GLY A 128 1.53 -3.12 18.34
C GLY A 128 0.08 -3.60 18.21
N GLN A 129 -0.88 -2.70 18.03
CA GLN A 129 -2.31 -3.00 17.97
C GLN A 129 -2.84 -3.26 16.55
N ILE A 130 -2.03 -2.98 15.52
CA ILE A 130 -2.41 -3.28 14.13
C ILE A 130 -2.27 -4.77 13.85
N THR A 131 -3.39 -5.38 13.45
CA THR A 131 -3.48 -6.80 13.13
C THR A 131 -3.32 -7.06 11.62
N ALA A 132 -3.05 -8.32 11.29
CA ALA A 132 -3.03 -8.79 9.90
C ALA A 132 -4.38 -8.58 9.18
N ALA A 133 -5.50 -8.73 9.90
CA ALA A 133 -6.84 -8.52 9.37
C ALA A 133 -7.12 -7.05 9.03
N HIS A 134 -6.61 -6.10 9.82
CA HIS A 134 -6.68 -4.67 9.48
C HIS A 134 -5.98 -4.39 8.15
N ILE A 135 -4.79 -4.94 7.95
CA ILE A 135 -4.03 -4.77 6.70
C ILE A 135 -4.79 -5.33 5.49
N ASP A 136 -5.41 -6.50 5.62
CA ASP A 136 -6.20 -7.09 4.54
C ASP A 136 -7.46 -6.27 4.21
N LYS A 137 -8.17 -5.79 5.23
CA LYS A 137 -9.34 -4.92 5.09
C LYS A 137 -8.98 -3.63 4.35
N LEU A 138 -7.86 -3.00 4.72
CA LEU A 138 -7.36 -1.81 4.06
C LEU A 138 -7.02 -2.10 2.59
N ALA A 139 -6.24 -3.15 2.32
CA ALA A 139 -5.83 -3.51 0.96
C ALA A 139 -7.03 -3.79 0.04
N SER A 140 -8.02 -4.54 0.53
CA SER A 140 -9.25 -4.83 -0.23
C SER A 140 -10.08 -3.58 -0.48
N SER A 141 -10.21 -2.69 0.52
CA SER A 141 -10.96 -1.44 0.38
C SER A 141 -10.31 -0.49 -0.63
N ILE A 142 -8.98 -0.36 -0.60
CA ILE A 142 -8.22 0.47 -1.55
C ILE A 142 -8.24 -0.12 -2.97
N ALA A 143 -8.12 -1.44 -3.11
CA ALA A 143 -8.24 -2.09 -4.43
C ALA A 143 -9.62 -1.84 -5.05
N ARG A 144 -10.69 -1.97 -4.26
CA ARG A 144 -12.06 -1.69 -4.71
C ARG A 144 -12.26 -0.21 -5.04
N PHE A 145 -11.75 0.68 -4.20
CA PHE A 145 -11.80 2.13 -4.43
C PHE A 145 -11.12 2.49 -5.75
N HIS A 146 -9.87 2.05 -5.95
CA HIS A 146 -9.14 2.31 -7.19
C HIS A 146 -9.88 1.77 -8.40
N ALA A 147 -10.37 0.51 -8.36
CA ALA A 147 -11.10 -0.11 -9.47
C ALA A 147 -12.37 0.67 -9.87
N ALA A 148 -13.06 1.28 -8.91
CA ALA A 148 -14.28 2.05 -9.14
C ALA A 148 -14.04 3.47 -9.69
N LEU A 149 -12.83 4.03 -9.54
CA LEU A 149 -12.52 5.36 -10.04
C LEU A 149 -12.38 5.37 -11.58
N PRO A 150 -12.87 6.41 -12.27
CA PRO A 150 -12.60 6.56 -13.70
C PRO A 150 -11.11 6.82 -13.95
N PRO A 151 -10.57 6.37 -15.10
CA PRO A 151 -9.21 6.72 -15.50
C PRO A 151 -9.11 8.21 -15.84
N ALA A 152 -7.91 8.77 -15.70
CA ALA A 152 -7.61 10.10 -16.19
C ALA A 152 -7.84 10.18 -17.71
N ALA A 153 -8.29 11.33 -18.20
CA ALA A 153 -8.43 11.55 -19.64
C ALA A 153 -7.07 11.34 -20.35
N ALA A 154 -7.09 10.74 -21.54
CA ALA A 154 -5.87 10.34 -22.25
C ALA A 154 -4.95 11.53 -22.57
N ASP A 155 -5.53 12.69 -22.87
CA ASP A 155 -4.88 13.97 -23.16
C ASP A 155 -4.51 14.78 -21.91
N SER A 156 -4.96 14.37 -20.72
CA SER A 156 -4.61 15.05 -19.47
C SER A 156 -3.09 14.99 -19.22
N PRO A 157 -2.50 15.97 -18.52
CA PRO A 157 -1.08 15.93 -18.19
C PRO A 157 -0.74 14.91 -17.09
N PHE A 158 -1.75 14.36 -16.41
CA PHE A 158 -1.57 13.48 -15.25
C PHE A 158 -0.92 12.14 -15.64
N GLY A 159 -0.07 11.64 -14.73
CA GLY A 159 0.69 10.40 -14.92
C GLY A 159 1.65 10.40 -16.11
N ALA A 160 1.90 11.54 -16.76
CA ALA A 160 2.89 11.61 -17.82
C ALA A 160 4.30 11.36 -17.25
N PRO A 161 5.16 10.57 -17.93
CA PRO A 161 6.50 10.27 -17.43
C PRO A 161 7.32 11.51 -17.08
N ALA A 162 7.24 12.57 -17.89
CA ALA A 162 7.93 13.83 -17.64
C ALA A 162 7.45 14.51 -16.34
N ALA A 163 6.15 14.45 -16.03
CA ALA A 163 5.61 15.00 -14.79
C ALA A 163 6.05 14.19 -13.57
N ILE A 164 6.06 12.86 -13.69
CA ILE A 164 6.56 11.94 -12.65
C ILE A 164 8.05 12.21 -12.37
N GLN A 165 8.86 12.34 -13.43
CA GLN A 165 10.29 12.64 -13.31
C GLN A 165 10.54 14.01 -12.69
N GLY A 166 9.83 15.04 -13.15
CA GLY A 166 9.94 16.40 -12.64
C GLY A 166 9.67 16.47 -11.14
N ALA A 167 8.57 15.87 -10.69
CA ALA A 167 8.21 15.80 -9.27
C ALA A 167 9.25 15.02 -8.45
N ALA A 168 9.84 13.96 -9.00
CA ALA A 168 10.91 13.21 -8.33
C ALA A 168 12.19 14.06 -8.19
N LEU A 169 12.62 14.73 -9.26
CA LEU A 169 13.81 15.59 -9.28
C LEU A 169 13.67 16.80 -8.33
N GLU A 170 12.47 17.36 -8.22
CA GLU A 170 12.19 18.46 -7.29
C GLU A 170 12.47 18.07 -5.83
N ASN A 171 12.19 16.83 -5.43
CA ASN A 171 12.49 16.36 -4.08
C ASN A 171 13.99 16.38 -3.78
N PHE A 172 14.85 16.03 -4.74
CA PHE A 172 16.30 16.10 -4.58
C PHE A 172 16.77 17.55 -4.48
N ALA A 173 16.28 18.42 -5.37
CA ALA A 173 16.64 19.83 -5.40
C ALA A 173 16.25 20.56 -4.10
N GLN A 174 15.07 20.25 -3.54
CA GLN A 174 14.58 20.86 -2.30
C GLN A 174 15.24 20.27 -1.05
N LEU A 175 15.66 19.00 -1.07
CA LEU A 175 16.32 18.37 0.09
C LEU A 175 17.79 18.78 0.20
N ALA A 176 18.52 18.89 -0.91
CA ALA A 176 19.96 19.13 -0.92
C ALA A 176 20.43 20.32 -0.04
N PRO A 177 19.75 21.50 -0.04
CA PRO A 177 20.15 22.63 0.82
C PRO A 177 20.03 22.37 2.33
N SER A 178 19.24 21.37 2.73
CA SER A 178 19.04 21.02 4.15
C SER A 178 20.04 19.99 4.68
N LEU A 179 20.91 19.45 3.80
CA LEU A 179 21.92 18.46 4.17
C LEU A 179 23.31 19.11 4.26
N ALA A 180 23.92 19.04 5.44
CA ALA A 180 25.27 19.59 5.66
C ALA A 180 26.36 18.50 5.80
N ALA A 181 26.00 17.30 6.25
CA ALA A 181 27.00 16.26 6.49
C ALA A 181 27.46 15.62 5.17
N PRO A 182 28.78 15.43 4.95
CA PRO A 182 29.29 14.81 3.72
C PRO A 182 28.70 13.41 3.45
N ALA A 183 28.43 12.63 4.49
CA ALA A 183 27.80 11.32 4.37
C ALA A 183 26.36 11.39 3.85
N ASP A 184 25.60 12.40 4.28
CA ASP A 184 24.21 12.60 3.85
C ASP A 184 24.17 13.02 2.37
N LEU A 185 25.07 13.91 1.95
CA LEU A 185 25.22 14.32 0.55
C LEU A 185 25.63 13.15 -0.36
N ALA A 186 26.60 12.33 0.08
CA ALA A 186 27.02 11.15 -0.66
C ALA A 186 25.90 10.11 -0.80
N LEU A 187 25.05 9.95 0.22
CA LEU A 187 23.87 9.09 0.15
C LEU A 187 22.82 9.68 -0.81
N LEU A 188 22.56 10.99 -0.74
CA LEU A 188 21.64 11.67 -1.65
C LEU A 188 22.05 11.49 -3.12
N GLU A 189 23.35 11.63 -3.42
CA GLU A 189 23.90 11.42 -4.76
C GLU A 189 23.68 9.98 -5.25
N LYS A 190 23.96 8.98 -4.40
CA LYS A 190 23.70 7.57 -4.72
C LYS A 190 22.22 7.30 -4.99
N VAL A 191 21.32 7.87 -4.19
CA VAL A 191 19.87 7.73 -4.40
C VAL A 191 19.44 8.42 -5.69
N SER A 192 19.96 9.61 -5.98
CA SER A 192 19.68 10.35 -7.22
C SER A 192 20.09 9.54 -8.46
N ALA A 193 21.32 9.03 -8.48
CA ALA A 193 21.82 8.20 -9.58
C ALA A 193 21.00 6.91 -9.76
N ALA A 194 20.69 6.21 -8.66
CA ALA A 194 19.87 4.99 -8.71
C ALA A 194 18.42 5.28 -9.15
N SER A 195 17.85 6.41 -8.72
CA SER A 195 16.51 6.85 -9.09
C SER A 195 16.43 7.21 -10.58
N ALA A 196 17.48 7.82 -11.15
CA ALA A 196 17.54 8.13 -12.57
C ALA A 196 17.60 6.85 -13.44
N LEU A 197 18.42 5.87 -13.03
CA LEU A 197 18.48 4.57 -13.71
C LEU A 197 17.15 3.82 -13.63
N GLU A 198 16.51 3.81 -12.47
CA GLU A 198 15.23 3.14 -12.30
C GLU A 198 14.11 3.83 -13.06
N PHE A 199 14.11 5.17 -13.10
CA PHE A 199 13.18 5.93 -13.93
C PHE A 199 13.34 5.54 -15.40
N ALA A 200 14.56 5.52 -15.93
CA ALA A 200 14.82 5.18 -17.32
C ALA A 200 14.32 3.76 -17.67
N ALA A 201 14.48 2.80 -16.76
CA ALA A 201 13.95 1.44 -16.92
C ALA A 201 12.41 1.38 -16.84
N SER A 202 11.80 2.22 -16.00
CA SER A 202 10.36 2.27 -15.76
C SER A 202 9.58 3.16 -16.75
N GLU A 203 10.29 4.00 -17.51
CA GLU A 203 9.70 5.04 -18.37
C GLU A 203 8.68 4.49 -19.38
N PRO A 204 8.96 3.40 -20.11
CA PRO A 204 7.97 2.79 -21.01
C PRO A 204 6.75 2.25 -20.25
N LEU A 205 6.95 1.74 -19.03
CA LEU A 205 5.86 1.23 -18.20
C LEU A 205 4.95 2.36 -17.71
N PHE A 206 5.49 3.53 -17.33
CA PHE A 206 4.64 4.67 -16.98
C PHE A 206 3.71 5.08 -18.14
N ARG A 207 4.24 5.10 -19.37
CA ARG A 207 3.42 5.38 -20.56
C ARG A 207 2.33 4.34 -20.76
N GLN A 208 2.69 3.06 -20.66
CA GLN A 208 1.76 1.96 -20.83
C GLN A 208 0.66 2.00 -19.76
N ARG A 209 1.03 2.22 -18.50
CA ARG A 209 0.08 2.30 -17.38
C ARG A 209 -0.89 3.47 -17.51
N LYS A 210 -0.44 4.62 -18.02
CA LYS A 210 -1.34 5.72 -18.36
C LYS A 210 -2.33 5.30 -19.45
N ALA A 211 -1.85 4.67 -20.53
CA ALA A 211 -2.71 4.19 -21.62
C ALA A 211 -3.72 3.13 -21.16
N ASP A 212 -3.33 2.27 -20.20
CA ASP A 212 -4.17 1.22 -19.62
C ASP A 212 -5.16 1.76 -18.55
N GLY A 213 -5.19 3.07 -18.30
CA GLY A 213 -6.12 3.67 -17.34
C GLY A 213 -5.78 3.43 -15.87
N CYS A 214 -4.49 3.22 -15.55
CA CYS A 214 -4.01 3.05 -14.18
C CYS A 214 -3.84 4.38 -13.42
N VAL A 215 -3.89 5.52 -14.11
CA VAL A 215 -3.84 6.86 -13.51
C VAL A 215 -5.25 7.30 -13.15
N ARG A 216 -5.53 7.58 -11.88
CA ARG A 216 -6.87 7.84 -11.34
C ARG A 216 -6.84 8.96 -10.30
N GLU A 217 -7.99 9.56 -9.96
CA GLU A 217 -8.10 10.58 -8.90
C GLU A 217 -8.09 9.91 -7.51
N CYS A 218 -6.93 9.41 -7.09
CA CYS A 218 -6.78 8.64 -5.86
C CYS A 218 -6.79 9.54 -4.60
N HIS A 219 -6.35 9.02 -3.45
CA HIS A 219 -6.21 9.78 -2.20
C HIS A 219 -5.05 10.79 -2.24
N GLY A 220 -3.93 10.40 -2.88
CA GLY A 220 -2.74 11.25 -3.06
C GLY A 220 -1.74 11.25 -1.89
N ASP A 221 -2.22 11.03 -0.64
CA ASP A 221 -1.39 11.00 0.58
C ASP A 221 -1.70 9.81 1.52
N LEU A 222 -1.75 8.59 0.96
CA LEU A 222 -2.17 7.36 1.67
C LEU A 222 -1.06 6.76 2.57
N HIS A 223 -0.58 7.51 3.55
CA HIS A 223 0.34 7.02 4.58
C HIS A 223 -0.41 6.67 5.88
N LEU A 224 0.19 5.93 6.81
CA LEU A 224 -0.51 5.42 8.02
C LEU A 224 -1.04 6.52 8.94
N GLY A 225 -0.40 7.71 8.93
CA GLY A 225 -0.92 8.89 9.64
C GLY A 225 -2.21 9.46 9.05
N ASN A 226 -2.63 9.02 7.86
CA ASN A 226 -3.86 9.47 7.19
C ASN A 226 -4.86 8.30 7.09
N ILE A 227 -4.77 7.35 8.03
CA ILE A 227 -5.69 6.22 8.14
C ILE A 227 -6.05 6.05 9.60
N VAL A 228 -7.35 6.07 9.91
CA VAL A 228 -7.88 5.87 11.26
C VAL A 228 -8.58 4.52 11.34
N LEU A 229 -8.50 3.86 12.50
CA LEU A 229 -9.28 2.65 12.77
C LEU A 229 -10.61 3.04 13.43
N LEU A 230 -11.71 2.92 12.69
CA LEU A 230 -13.07 3.15 13.18
C LEU A 230 -13.80 1.81 13.24
N ASP A 231 -14.29 1.43 14.42
CA ASP A 231 -15.01 0.16 14.62
C ASP A 231 -14.30 -1.05 13.95
N ASP A 232 -13.00 -1.18 14.23
CA ASP A 232 -12.13 -2.24 13.68
C ASP A 232 -11.93 -2.19 12.14
N THR A 233 -12.26 -1.07 11.50
CA THR A 233 -12.15 -0.84 10.05
C THR A 233 -11.18 0.30 9.74
N PRO A 234 -10.12 0.07 8.94
CA PRO A 234 -9.22 1.13 8.51
C PRO A 234 -9.90 2.06 7.50
N VAL A 235 -9.95 3.34 7.81
CA VAL A 235 -10.61 4.39 7.03
C VAL A 235 -9.57 5.47 6.68
N PRO A 236 -9.18 5.59 5.40
CA PRO A 236 -8.34 6.70 4.93
C PRO A 236 -9.07 8.04 5.06
N PHE A 237 -8.36 9.07 5.50
CA PHE A 237 -8.87 10.43 5.63
C PHE A 237 -7.76 11.45 5.28
N ASP A 238 -8.13 12.71 5.09
CA ASP A 238 -7.19 13.80 4.76
C ASP A 238 -6.46 13.63 3.42
N GLY A 239 -7.19 13.19 2.39
CA GLY A 239 -6.72 13.15 1.01
C GLY A 239 -6.53 14.55 0.41
N ILE A 240 -5.56 14.69 -0.51
CA ILE A 240 -5.09 15.98 -1.02
C ILE A 240 -6.15 16.67 -1.90
N GLU A 241 -6.78 17.71 -1.38
CA GLU A 241 -7.74 18.55 -2.08
C GLU A 241 -7.09 19.64 -2.93
N PHE A 242 -5.94 20.13 -2.52
CA PHE A 242 -5.37 21.35 -3.06
C PHE A 242 -4.53 21.20 -4.33
N SER A 243 -4.12 19.98 -4.68
CA SER A 243 -3.29 19.74 -5.85
C SER A 243 -3.76 18.53 -6.64
N ALA A 244 -4.34 18.80 -7.82
CA ALA A 244 -4.79 17.75 -8.74
C ALA A 244 -3.62 16.85 -9.17
N THR A 245 -2.42 17.39 -9.37
CA THR A 245 -1.25 16.60 -9.78
C THR A 245 -0.76 15.63 -8.72
N LEU A 246 -1.07 15.87 -7.44
CA LEU A 246 -0.71 14.98 -6.33
C LEU A 246 -1.75 13.87 -6.08
N ARG A 247 -2.99 14.04 -6.55
CA ARG A 247 -4.06 13.02 -6.42
C ARG A 247 -4.40 12.29 -7.72
N TRP A 248 -4.20 12.90 -8.89
CA TRP A 248 -4.31 12.23 -10.18
C TRP A 248 -3.01 11.49 -10.49
N ILE A 249 -2.88 10.32 -9.89
CA ILE A 249 -1.64 9.54 -9.85
C ILE A 249 -1.90 8.10 -10.27
N ASP A 250 -0.83 7.39 -10.59
CA ASP A 250 -0.88 5.95 -10.76
C ASP A 250 -1.32 5.27 -9.45
N ALA A 251 -2.25 4.31 -9.54
CA ALA A 251 -2.71 3.54 -8.39
C ALA A 251 -1.58 2.83 -7.61
N ILE A 252 -0.48 2.45 -8.29
CA ILE A 252 0.72 1.90 -7.63
C ILE A 252 1.51 2.98 -6.89
N SER A 253 1.51 4.22 -7.39
CA SER A 253 2.11 5.36 -6.67
C SER A 253 1.37 5.66 -5.37
N GLU A 254 0.05 5.49 -5.34
CA GLU A 254 -0.76 5.58 -4.12
C GLU A 254 -0.34 4.52 -3.10
N ILE A 255 -0.46 3.23 -3.46
CA ILE A 255 -0.21 2.13 -2.52
C ILE A 255 1.26 2.03 -2.10
N ALA A 256 2.19 2.51 -2.93
CA ALA A 256 3.60 2.62 -2.57
C ALA A 256 3.80 3.48 -1.33
N PHE A 257 2.92 4.45 -1.06
CA PHE A 257 3.04 5.29 0.13
C PHE A 257 2.81 4.48 1.41
N THR A 258 1.75 3.67 1.46
CA THR A 258 1.46 2.78 2.59
C THR A 258 2.54 1.70 2.77
N VAL A 259 2.98 1.08 1.67
CA VAL A 259 4.04 0.06 1.70
C VAL A 259 5.35 0.67 2.23
N MET A 260 5.74 1.83 1.72
CA MET A 260 6.95 2.54 2.15
C MET A 260 6.88 2.91 3.64
N ASP A 261 5.75 3.42 4.12
CA ASP A 261 5.58 3.82 5.53
C ASP A 261 5.66 2.60 6.49
N LEU A 262 5.06 1.46 6.12
CA LEU A 262 5.21 0.21 6.87
C LEU A 262 6.66 -0.31 6.87
N LEU A 263 7.38 -0.20 5.75
CA LEU A 263 8.81 -0.56 5.67
C LEU A 263 9.66 0.36 6.55
N GLN A 264 9.44 1.67 6.49
CA GLN A 264 10.18 2.65 7.28
C GLN A 264 10.01 2.43 8.79
N ARG A 265 8.81 2.00 9.22
CA ARG A 265 8.50 1.72 10.62
C ARG A 265 8.92 0.32 11.09
N GLY A 266 9.71 -0.40 10.29
CA GLY A 266 10.23 -1.71 10.66
C GLY A 266 9.14 -2.79 10.76
N ARG A 267 8.15 -2.73 9.86
CA ARG A 267 7.05 -3.71 9.76
C ARG A 267 6.95 -4.31 8.34
N PRO A 268 8.05 -4.87 7.80
CA PRO A 268 8.05 -5.43 6.44
C PRO A 268 7.00 -6.52 6.23
N GLN A 269 6.73 -7.34 7.25
CA GLN A 269 5.71 -8.39 7.19
C GLN A 269 4.32 -7.83 6.84
N LEU A 270 3.95 -6.67 7.40
CA LEU A 270 2.69 -6.02 7.11
C LEU A 270 2.72 -5.30 5.75
N ALA A 271 3.88 -4.71 5.38
CA ALA A 271 4.05 -4.06 4.08
C ALA A 271 3.82 -5.03 2.92
N TRP A 272 4.45 -6.21 2.99
CA TRP A 272 4.33 -7.23 1.96
C TRP A 272 2.97 -7.92 1.99
N ARG A 273 2.33 -8.05 3.17
CA ARG A 273 0.94 -8.49 3.27
C ARG A 273 0.00 -7.51 2.55
N PHE A 274 0.12 -6.21 2.83
CA PHE A 274 -0.68 -5.16 2.20
C PHE A 274 -0.55 -5.18 0.66
N LEU A 275 0.69 -5.19 0.17
CA LEU A 275 0.97 -5.23 -1.27
C LEU A 275 0.33 -6.46 -1.94
N ASN A 276 0.56 -7.64 -1.37
CA ASN A 276 0.02 -8.88 -1.94
C ASN A 276 -1.51 -8.91 -1.90
N ALA A 277 -2.13 -8.52 -0.79
CA ALA A 277 -3.58 -8.44 -0.70
C ALA A 277 -4.14 -7.45 -1.74
N TYR A 278 -3.51 -6.31 -1.96
CA TYR A 278 -3.93 -5.35 -2.99
C TYR A 278 -3.81 -5.94 -4.41
N LEU A 279 -2.67 -6.56 -4.73
CA LEU A 279 -2.43 -7.17 -6.05
C LEU A 279 -3.35 -8.38 -6.31
N GLU A 280 -3.63 -9.20 -5.30
CA GLU A 280 -4.55 -10.34 -5.43
C GLU A 280 -6.00 -9.89 -5.65
N ASN A 281 -6.43 -8.80 -5.00
CA ASN A 281 -7.76 -8.22 -5.20
C ASN A 281 -7.87 -7.51 -6.57
N GLY A 282 -6.88 -6.71 -6.96
CA GLY A 282 -6.94 -5.85 -8.16
C GLY A 282 -6.38 -6.48 -9.45
N GLY A 283 -5.48 -7.44 -9.35
CA GLY A 283 -4.83 -8.12 -10.48
C GLY A 283 -3.75 -7.33 -11.22
N ASP A 284 -3.39 -6.14 -10.73
CA ASP A 284 -2.40 -5.23 -11.31
C ASP A 284 -0.94 -5.66 -11.02
N TYR A 285 -0.60 -6.91 -11.34
CA TYR A 285 0.76 -7.44 -11.15
C TYR A 285 1.81 -6.75 -12.04
N SER A 286 1.42 -6.23 -13.21
CA SER A 286 2.31 -5.45 -14.07
C SER A 286 2.76 -4.14 -13.40
N GLY A 287 1.93 -3.59 -12.50
CA GLY A 287 2.26 -2.44 -11.67
C GLY A 287 3.49 -2.62 -10.77
N ALA A 288 3.87 -3.85 -10.43
CA ALA A 288 5.10 -4.11 -9.70
C ALA A 288 6.34 -3.58 -10.44
N GLY A 289 6.31 -3.52 -11.79
CA GLY A 289 7.41 -3.01 -12.60
C GLY A 289 7.78 -1.55 -12.35
N VAL A 290 6.87 -0.75 -11.76
CA VAL A 290 7.12 0.65 -11.39
C VAL A 290 7.18 0.89 -9.87
N LEU A 291 6.94 -0.16 -9.07
CA LEU A 291 6.78 -0.05 -7.64
C LEU A 291 8.06 0.43 -6.93
N ARG A 292 9.25 -0.04 -7.34
CA ARG A 292 10.52 0.36 -6.71
C ARG A 292 10.80 1.85 -6.87
N PHE A 293 10.57 2.38 -8.06
CA PHE A 293 10.64 3.82 -8.30
C PHE A 293 9.68 4.57 -7.38
N TYR A 294 8.41 4.14 -7.29
CA TYR A 294 7.43 4.83 -6.45
C TYR A 294 7.72 4.71 -4.95
N LEU A 295 8.22 3.58 -4.46
CA LEU A 295 8.65 3.43 -3.07
C LEU A 295 9.76 4.44 -2.74
N ALA A 296 10.77 4.54 -3.60
CA ALA A 296 11.88 5.48 -3.42
C ALA A 296 11.40 6.94 -3.54
N TYR A 297 10.53 7.24 -4.51
CA TYR A 297 9.91 8.55 -4.66
C TYR A 297 9.15 8.97 -3.40
N ARG A 298 8.30 8.10 -2.83
CA ARG A 298 7.54 8.39 -1.60
C ARG A 298 8.46 8.54 -0.39
N ALA A 299 9.50 7.73 -0.29
CA ALA A 299 10.53 7.91 0.75
C ALA A 299 11.23 9.28 0.60
N MET A 300 11.57 9.71 -0.61
CA MET A 300 12.16 11.04 -0.86
C MET A 300 11.22 12.19 -0.51
N VAL A 301 9.91 12.06 -0.77
CA VAL A 301 8.91 13.04 -0.30
C VAL A 301 8.97 13.17 1.22
N ARG A 302 8.99 12.06 1.97
CA ARG A 302 9.05 12.08 3.44
C ARG A 302 10.40 12.57 3.97
N ALA A 303 11.50 12.23 3.31
CA ALA A 303 12.83 12.75 3.65
C ALA A 303 12.85 14.28 3.56
N LYS A 304 12.34 14.83 2.45
CA LYS A 304 12.19 16.27 2.26
C LYS A 304 11.34 16.91 3.35
N VAL A 305 10.15 16.37 3.63
CA VAL A 305 9.25 16.92 4.65
C VAL A 305 9.91 16.93 6.04
N ALA A 306 10.59 15.85 6.41
CA ALA A 306 11.32 15.78 7.67
C ALA A 306 12.44 16.84 7.73
N ALA A 307 13.20 17.04 6.66
CA ALA A 307 14.23 18.08 6.60
C ALA A 307 13.65 19.50 6.72
N ILE A 308 12.48 19.77 6.11
CA ILE A 308 11.79 21.06 6.25
C ILE A 308 11.36 21.29 7.69
N ARG A 309 10.79 20.27 8.36
CA ARG A 309 10.40 20.36 9.77
C ARG A 309 11.60 20.59 10.68
N ALA A 310 12.73 19.94 10.41
CA ALA A 310 13.95 20.15 11.17
C ALA A 310 14.42 21.62 11.19
N ASN A 311 14.11 22.41 10.15
CA ASN A 311 14.45 23.83 10.09
C ASN A 311 13.44 24.75 10.82
N GLN A 312 12.29 24.22 11.24
CA GLN A 312 11.21 24.98 11.88
C GLN A 312 11.11 24.71 13.39
N GLU A 313 11.71 23.62 13.85
CA GLU A 313 11.61 23.11 15.22
C GLU A 313 12.79 23.55 16.12
N ASP A 314 12.66 23.31 17.42
CA ASP A 314 13.77 23.49 18.37
C ASP A 314 14.90 22.48 18.12
N ALA A 315 16.05 22.65 18.78
CA ALA A 315 17.25 21.86 18.48
C ALA A 315 17.05 20.33 18.69
N ALA A 316 16.25 19.92 19.69
CA ALA A 316 16.04 18.50 19.98
C ALA A 316 15.11 17.86 18.95
N GLN A 317 14.00 18.53 18.62
CA GLN A 317 13.05 18.07 17.61
C GLN A 317 13.68 18.12 16.22
N ALA A 318 14.50 19.14 15.92
CA ALA A 318 15.26 19.23 14.69
C ALA A 318 16.20 18.04 14.49
N GLN A 319 16.88 17.59 15.55
CA GLN A 319 17.73 16.40 15.49
C GLN A 319 16.93 15.13 15.19
N GLN A 320 15.75 14.97 15.82
CA GLN A 320 14.86 13.83 15.58
C GLN A 320 14.32 13.80 14.14
N GLU A 321 13.92 14.95 13.61
CA GLU A 321 13.45 15.08 12.23
C GLU A 321 14.58 14.82 11.23
N MET A 322 15.82 15.26 11.52
CA MET A 322 16.97 14.94 10.67
C MET A 322 17.33 13.45 10.69
N MET A 323 17.20 12.77 11.84
CA MET A 323 17.34 11.31 11.90
C MET A 323 16.26 10.61 11.05
N SER A 324 15.03 11.12 11.09
CA SER A 324 13.93 10.62 10.25
C SER A 324 14.25 10.82 8.76
N CYS A 325 14.74 11.99 8.35
CA CYS A 325 15.19 12.28 7.00
C CYS A 325 16.23 11.25 6.50
N ARG A 326 17.27 10.98 7.31
CA ARG A 326 18.30 9.98 6.99
C ARG A 326 17.72 8.57 6.85
N SER A 327 16.76 8.20 7.71
CA SER A 327 16.10 6.89 7.63
C SER A 327 15.36 6.70 6.30
N TYR A 328 14.68 7.75 5.82
CA TYR A 328 13.99 7.72 4.52
C TYR A 328 14.96 7.68 3.34
N LEU A 329 16.09 8.40 3.40
CA LEU A 329 17.14 8.31 2.38
C LEU A 329 17.72 6.90 2.28
N ALA A 330 17.98 6.26 3.42
CA ALA A 330 18.45 4.89 3.46
C ALA A 330 17.41 3.91 2.87
N LEU A 331 16.13 4.07 3.23
CA LEU A 331 15.04 3.27 2.67
C LEU A 331 14.92 3.45 1.14
N ALA A 332 14.98 4.69 0.65
CA ALA A 332 14.95 4.96 -0.79
C ALA A 332 16.10 4.26 -1.52
N HIS A 333 17.31 4.31 -0.96
CA HIS A 333 18.48 3.61 -1.49
C HIS A 333 18.25 2.09 -1.52
N ASP A 334 17.75 1.50 -0.43
CA ASP A 334 17.49 0.08 -0.32
C ASP A 334 16.44 -0.40 -1.33
N CYS A 335 15.34 0.35 -1.52
CA CYS A 335 14.29 0.04 -2.48
C CYS A 335 14.80 0.01 -3.93
N LEU A 336 15.76 0.88 -4.28
CA LEU A 336 16.33 0.97 -5.63
C LEU A 336 17.41 -0.07 -5.91
N THR A 337 18.20 -0.44 -4.89
CA THR A 337 19.43 -1.24 -5.07
C THR A 337 19.27 -2.72 -4.72
N ARG A 338 18.37 -3.10 -3.82
CA ARG A 338 18.18 -4.51 -3.42
C ARG A 338 17.40 -5.29 -4.48
N ARG A 339 18.11 -5.86 -5.46
CA ARG A 339 17.54 -6.75 -6.50
C ARG A 339 18.13 -8.15 -6.39
N ARG A 340 17.46 -9.01 -5.64
CA ARG A 340 17.82 -10.44 -5.51
C ARG A 340 16.56 -11.28 -5.70
N PRO A 341 16.00 -11.32 -6.92
CA PRO A 341 14.81 -12.10 -7.18
C PRO A 341 15.11 -13.59 -6.99
N MET A 342 14.12 -14.31 -6.48
CA MET A 342 14.10 -15.77 -6.37
C MET A 342 12.72 -16.25 -6.79
N LEU A 343 12.65 -17.49 -7.27
CA LEU A 343 11.40 -18.13 -7.63
C LEU A 343 11.15 -19.32 -6.70
N ILE A 344 10.05 -19.25 -5.97
CA ILE A 344 9.57 -20.34 -5.11
C ILE A 344 8.27 -20.86 -5.72
N ILE A 345 8.20 -22.15 -5.99
CA ILE A 345 6.93 -22.81 -6.27
C ILE A 345 6.51 -23.62 -5.05
N THR A 346 5.23 -23.64 -4.76
CA THR A 346 4.68 -24.59 -3.79
C THR A 346 4.49 -25.95 -4.46
N HIS A 347 4.47 -27.03 -3.69
CA HIS A 347 4.21 -28.37 -4.19
C HIS A 347 3.44 -29.14 -3.12
N GLY A 348 2.33 -29.77 -3.49
CA GLY A 348 1.59 -30.65 -2.59
C GLY A 348 0.08 -30.59 -2.77
N LEU A 349 -0.61 -31.52 -2.13
CA LEU A 349 -2.05 -31.72 -2.26
C LEU A 349 -2.87 -30.57 -1.64
N PRO A 350 -4.12 -30.34 -2.09
CA PRO A 350 -5.02 -29.42 -1.40
C PRO A 350 -5.15 -29.77 0.10
N GLY A 351 -5.17 -28.76 0.97
CA GLY A 351 -5.24 -28.95 2.42
C GLY A 351 -3.90 -29.11 3.14
N CYS A 352 -2.77 -29.33 2.46
CA CYS A 352 -1.46 -29.54 3.12
C CYS A 352 -0.83 -28.24 3.69
N GLY A 353 -1.43 -27.07 3.40
CA GLY A 353 -0.99 -25.78 3.93
C GLY A 353 -0.15 -24.91 2.99
N LYS A 354 -0.20 -25.15 1.67
CA LYS A 354 0.47 -24.31 0.64
C LYS A 354 0.23 -22.82 0.82
N SER A 355 -1.04 -22.42 0.90
CA SER A 355 -1.39 -21.01 1.04
C SER A 355 -0.96 -20.43 2.40
N THR A 356 -0.94 -21.24 3.46
CA THR A 356 -0.41 -20.83 4.77
C THR A 356 1.11 -20.62 4.71
N PHE A 357 1.86 -21.58 4.15
CA PHE A 357 3.28 -21.42 3.90
C PHE A 357 3.58 -20.20 3.03
N ALA A 358 2.87 -20.04 1.92
CA ALA A 358 3.09 -18.94 0.98
C ALA A 358 2.82 -17.59 1.64
N GLN A 359 1.81 -17.50 2.52
CA GLN A 359 1.53 -16.31 3.33
C GLN A 359 2.67 -15.99 4.31
N ILE A 360 3.20 -16.99 5.00
CA ILE A 360 4.33 -16.78 5.93
C ILE A 360 5.59 -16.39 5.14
N ALA A 361 5.87 -17.08 4.04
CA ALA A 361 7.04 -16.86 3.22
C ALA A 361 7.03 -15.48 2.55
N LEU A 362 5.89 -15.00 2.04
CA LEU A 362 5.83 -13.65 1.46
C LEU A 362 6.09 -12.57 2.52
N GLU A 363 5.55 -12.73 3.73
CA GLU A 363 5.73 -11.81 4.86
C GLU A 363 7.19 -11.77 5.31
N ARG A 364 7.86 -12.92 5.29
CA ARG A 364 9.24 -13.08 5.77
C ARG A 364 10.29 -12.66 4.74
N LEU A 365 10.10 -13.04 3.48
CA LEU A 365 11.08 -12.88 2.40
C LEU A 365 10.89 -11.60 1.60
N GLY A 366 9.74 -10.92 1.76
CA GLY A 366 9.38 -9.79 0.94
C GLY A 366 9.14 -10.17 -0.52
N ALA A 367 8.33 -11.22 -0.70
CA ALA A 367 8.01 -11.76 -2.02
C ALA A 367 6.60 -11.37 -2.47
N ILE A 368 6.38 -11.41 -3.78
CA ILE A 368 5.05 -11.28 -4.39
C ILE A 368 4.51 -12.68 -4.69
N ARG A 369 3.34 -12.99 -4.18
CA ARG A 369 2.63 -14.24 -4.39
C ARG A 369 1.67 -14.12 -5.57
N VAL A 370 1.69 -15.13 -6.42
CA VAL A 370 0.70 -15.34 -7.48
C VAL A 370 -0.01 -16.65 -7.20
N ARG A 371 -1.34 -16.61 -7.03
CA ARG A 371 -2.13 -17.78 -6.65
C ARG A 371 -2.89 -18.35 -7.85
N SER A 372 -2.79 -19.66 -8.04
CA SER A 372 -3.47 -20.36 -9.13
C SER A 372 -4.99 -20.27 -9.05
N ASP A 373 -5.59 -20.31 -7.87
CA ASP A 373 -7.04 -20.22 -7.67
C ASP A 373 -7.60 -18.83 -8.02
N VAL A 374 -6.91 -17.77 -7.59
CA VAL A 374 -7.26 -16.37 -7.91
C VAL A 374 -7.12 -16.11 -9.41
N GLU A 375 -5.98 -16.45 -10.02
CA GLU A 375 -5.77 -16.20 -11.45
C GLU A 375 -6.68 -17.06 -12.33
N ARG A 376 -7.00 -18.28 -11.90
CA ARG A 376 -7.98 -19.12 -12.59
C ARG A 376 -9.33 -18.43 -12.61
N LYS A 377 -9.86 -17.99 -11.45
CA LYS A 377 -11.15 -17.27 -11.39
C LYS A 377 -11.15 -16.03 -12.29
N ARG A 378 -10.07 -15.24 -12.23
CA ARG A 378 -9.92 -14.04 -13.08
C ARG A 378 -9.92 -14.36 -14.58
N LEU A 379 -9.26 -15.44 -15.02
CA LEU A 379 -9.28 -15.87 -16.43
C LEU A 379 -10.68 -16.25 -16.95
N PHE A 380 -11.60 -16.56 -16.05
CA PHE A 380 -12.99 -16.90 -16.36
C PHE A 380 -13.99 -15.81 -15.96
N GLY A 381 -13.51 -14.59 -15.63
CA GLY A 381 -14.37 -13.44 -15.32
C GLY A 381 -15.05 -13.52 -13.94
N LEU A 382 -14.55 -14.35 -13.04
CA LEU A 382 -15.02 -14.46 -11.66
C LEU A 382 -14.17 -13.62 -10.72
N ASP A 383 -14.80 -13.04 -9.69
CA ASP A 383 -14.08 -12.37 -8.60
C ASP A 383 -13.15 -13.37 -7.87
N ALA A 384 -12.04 -12.86 -7.32
CA ALA A 384 -11.00 -13.68 -6.68
C ALA A 384 -11.53 -14.61 -5.57
N LEU A 385 -12.59 -14.19 -4.86
CA LEU A 385 -13.21 -14.94 -3.77
C LEU A 385 -14.54 -15.60 -4.16
N ALA A 386 -15.04 -15.39 -5.38
CA ALA A 386 -16.33 -15.95 -5.79
C ALA A 386 -16.26 -17.48 -5.92
N ASP A 387 -17.30 -18.18 -5.45
CA ASP A 387 -17.47 -19.62 -5.71
C ASP A 387 -17.76 -19.84 -7.19
N SER A 388 -16.91 -20.61 -7.87
CA SER A 388 -17.02 -20.91 -9.29
C SER A 388 -18.14 -21.92 -9.61
N ARG A 389 -18.66 -22.62 -8.59
CA ARG A 389 -19.62 -23.73 -8.70
C ARG A 389 -19.22 -24.84 -9.68
N SER A 390 -17.95 -24.88 -10.09
CA SER A 390 -17.47 -25.78 -11.13
C SER A 390 -17.03 -27.12 -10.55
N GLN A 391 -17.43 -28.22 -11.19
CA GLN A 391 -16.91 -29.55 -10.84
C GLN A 391 -15.44 -29.68 -11.25
N THR A 392 -14.67 -30.46 -10.50
CA THR A 392 -13.25 -30.71 -10.81
C THR A 392 -13.10 -31.56 -12.07
N GLY A 393 -12.13 -31.20 -12.93
CA GLY A 393 -11.96 -31.82 -14.25
C GLY A 393 -12.92 -31.29 -15.32
N ALA A 394 -13.82 -30.37 -14.97
CA ALA A 394 -14.72 -29.69 -15.88
C ALA A 394 -14.67 -28.16 -15.65
N GLY A 395 -15.24 -27.39 -16.58
CA GLY A 395 -15.29 -25.93 -16.48
C GLY A 395 -13.90 -25.31 -16.28
N ILE A 396 -13.75 -24.50 -15.23
CA ILE A 396 -12.49 -23.80 -14.92
C ILE A 396 -11.35 -24.74 -14.46
N TYR A 397 -11.66 -25.99 -14.13
CA TYR A 397 -10.71 -27.02 -13.68
C TYR A 397 -10.45 -28.10 -14.75
N GLY A 398 -10.92 -27.89 -15.98
CA GLY A 398 -10.58 -28.76 -17.11
C GLY A 398 -9.08 -28.69 -17.47
N GLU A 399 -8.62 -29.61 -18.32
CA GLU A 399 -7.21 -29.68 -18.72
C GLU A 399 -6.73 -28.41 -19.43
N GLU A 400 -7.50 -27.93 -20.41
CA GLU A 400 -7.17 -26.69 -21.14
C GLU A 400 -7.22 -25.46 -20.22
N ALA A 401 -8.18 -25.40 -19.31
CA ALA A 401 -8.29 -24.32 -18.32
C ALA A 401 -7.08 -24.30 -17.36
N THR A 402 -6.65 -25.49 -16.94
CA THR A 402 -5.44 -25.68 -16.13
C THR A 402 -4.21 -25.23 -16.89
N ARG A 403 -4.03 -25.66 -18.15
CA ARG A 403 -2.93 -25.23 -19.01
C ARG A 403 -2.86 -23.71 -19.15
N ARG A 404 -4.00 -23.05 -19.41
CA ARG A 404 -4.12 -21.58 -19.47
C ARG A 404 -3.78 -20.90 -18.15
N THR A 405 -4.21 -21.47 -17.03
CA THR A 405 -3.87 -20.94 -15.70
C THR A 405 -2.37 -21.00 -15.45
N TYR A 406 -1.72 -22.13 -15.68
CA TYR A 406 -0.27 -22.26 -15.46
C TYR A 406 0.54 -21.39 -16.43
N ALA A 407 0.11 -21.23 -17.68
CA ALA A 407 0.72 -20.26 -18.60
C ALA A 407 0.62 -18.82 -18.06
N ARG A 408 -0.56 -18.42 -17.57
CA ARG A 408 -0.75 -17.11 -16.93
C ARG A 408 0.14 -16.92 -15.71
N LEU A 409 0.23 -17.92 -14.81
CA LEU A 409 1.11 -17.86 -13.64
C LEU A 409 2.58 -17.71 -14.04
N HIS A 410 2.98 -18.41 -15.09
CA HIS A 410 4.33 -18.35 -15.63
C HIS A 410 4.66 -16.96 -16.20
N ASP A 411 3.74 -16.36 -16.98
CA ASP A 411 3.93 -15.01 -17.54
C ASP A 411 4.00 -13.94 -16.44
N LEU A 412 3.13 -14.05 -15.43
CA LEU A 412 3.16 -13.16 -14.27
C LEU A 412 4.46 -13.31 -13.48
N ALA A 413 4.89 -14.54 -13.20
CA ALA A 413 6.16 -14.80 -12.53
C ALA A 413 7.34 -14.23 -13.31
N ARG A 414 7.37 -14.41 -14.64
CA ARG A 414 8.41 -13.84 -15.51
C ARG A 414 8.48 -12.32 -15.40
N GLY A 415 7.34 -11.63 -15.49
CA GLY A 415 7.27 -10.16 -15.37
C GLY A 415 7.77 -9.66 -14.02
N LEU A 416 7.33 -10.29 -12.93
CA LEU A 416 7.71 -9.94 -11.56
C LEU A 416 9.20 -10.19 -11.27
N LEU A 417 9.74 -11.33 -11.74
CA LEU A 417 11.16 -11.65 -11.62
C LEU A 417 12.01 -10.67 -12.44
N ALA A 418 11.58 -10.30 -13.65
CA ALA A 418 12.26 -9.29 -14.48
C ALA A 418 12.24 -7.90 -13.83
N ALA A 419 11.17 -7.55 -13.10
CA ALA A 419 11.10 -6.37 -12.24
C ALA A 419 11.96 -6.48 -10.96
N GLY A 420 12.65 -7.61 -10.76
CA GLY A 420 13.58 -7.84 -9.67
C GLY A 420 12.91 -8.18 -8.34
N PHE A 421 11.67 -8.66 -8.34
CA PHE A 421 10.98 -9.15 -7.14
C PHE A 421 11.12 -10.65 -6.97
N SER A 422 11.21 -11.10 -5.73
CA SER A 422 11.04 -12.50 -5.38
C SER A 422 9.59 -12.91 -5.59
N VAL A 423 9.36 -14.09 -6.18
CA VAL A 423 8.03 -14.57 -6.54
C VAL A 423 7.75 -15.90 -5.87
N ILE A 424 6.53 -16.02 -5.31
CA ILE A 424 5.98 -17.28 -4.82
C ILE A 424 4.79 -17.66 -5.71
N VAL A 425 4.86 -18.81 -6.38
CA VAL A 425 3.73 -19.33 -7.15
C VAL A 425 2.99 -20.37 -6.30
N ASP A 426 1.81 -19.99 -5.82
CA ASP A 426 0.95 -20.82 -4.97
C ASP A 426 -0.01 -21.66 -5.84
N ALA A 427 0.40 -22.90 -6.14
CA ALA A 427 -0.34 -23.87 -6.92
C ALA A 427 -0.02 -25.30 -6.46
N ALA A 428 -0.74 -26.30 -6.98
CA ALA A 428 -0.53 -27.68 -6.54
C ALA A 428 0.77 -28.29 -7.09
N PHE A 429 1.15 -27.94 -8.33
CA PHE A 429 2.38 -28.40 -9.00
C PHE A 429 2.56 -29.92 -9.01
N LEU A 430 1.47 -30.64 -9.30
CA LEU A 430 1.44 -32.10 -9.18
C LEU A 430 2.13 -32.82 -10.34
N ARG A 431 2.29 -32.17 -11.49
CA ARG A 431 2.96 -32.73 -12.67
C ARG A 431 4.38 -32.22 -12.80
N TYR A 432 5.30 -33.08 -13.20
CA TYR A 432 6.71 -32.73 -13.46
C TYR A 432 6.84 -31.60 -14.49
N THR A 433 6.09 -31.66 -15.59
CA THR A 433 6.14 -30.64 -16.65
C THR A 433 5.75 -29.26 -16.15
N GLU A 434 4.80 -29.17 -15.21
CA GLU A 434 4.45 -27.90 -14.55
C GLU A 434 5.63 -27.36 -13.74
N ARG A 435 6.35 -28.21 -13.01
CA ARG A 435 7.50 -27.80 -12.19
C ARG A 435 8.72 -27.43 -13.04
N GLU A 436 9.02 -28.22 -14.06
CA GLU A 436 10.16 -28.00 -14.96
C GLU A 436 10.03 -26.66 -15.70
N ASN A 437 8.81 -26.27 -16.12
CA ASN A 437 8.59 -24.97 -16.77
C ASN A 437 9.05 -23.79 -15.90
N PHE A 438 8.76 -23.81 -14.59
CA PHE A 438 9.21 -22.76 -13.67
C PHE A 438 10.70 -22.89 -13.31
N CYS A 439 11.24 -24.11 -13.29
CA CYS A 439 12.67 -24.33 -13.14
C CYS A 439 13.46 -23.71 -14.31
N VAL A 440 12.99 -23.91 -15.55
CA VAL A 440 13.54 -23.28 -16.76
C VAL A 440 13.46 -21.76 -16.66
N LEU A 441 12.31 -21.20 -16.27
CA LEU A 441 12.16 -19.75 -16.06
C LEU A 441 13.19 -19.20 -15.05
N ALA A 442 13.39 -19.87 -13.93
CA ALA A 442 14.38 -19.44 -12.93
C ALA A 442 15.80 -19.44 -13.50
N ARG A 443 16.17 -20.45 -14.30
CA ARG A 443 17.47 -20.51 -14.99
C ARG A 443 17.63 -19.37 -16.00
N GLU A 444 16.61 -19.08 -16.79
CA GLU A 444 16.63 -17.99 -17.78
C GLU A 444 16.87 -16.62 -17.12
N ILE A 445 16.18 -16.36 -16.00
CA ILE A 445 16.33 -15.11 -15.24
C ILE A 445 17.55 -15.13 -14.31
N LYS A 446 18.24 -16.27 -14.19
CA LYS A 446 19.35 -16.51 -13.25
C LYS A 446 18.95 -16.24 -11.79
N ALA A 447 17.71 -16.58 -11.45
CA ALA A 447 17.18 -16.49 -10.10
C ALA A 447 17.32 -17.84 -9.38
N PRO A 448 17.62 -17.86 -8.06
CA PRO A 448 17.52 -19.09 -7.28
C PRO A 448 16.12 -19.69 -7.36
N PHE A 449 16.04 -21.02 -7.45
CA PHE A 449 14.80 -21.77 -7.55
C PHE A 449 14.59 -22.68 -6.34
N VAL A 450 13.38 -22.68 -5.79
CA VAL A 450 12.99 -23.54 -4.67
C VAL A 450 11.64 -24.19 -4.94
N ILE A 451 11.55 -25.48 -4.67
CA ILE A 451 10.29 -26.22 -4.59
C ILE A 451 9.95 -26.41 -3.10
N ALA A 452 9.01 -25.64 -2.59
CA ALA A 452 8.48 -25.82 -1.24
C ALA A 452 7.47 -26.99 -1.24
N SER A 453 7.93 -28.18 -0.86
CA SER A 453 7.16 -29.42 -0.86
C SER A 453 6.47 -29.60 0.49
N LEU A 454 5.14 -29.47 0.51
CA LEU A 454 4.34 -29.47 1.73
C LEU A 454 3.57 -30.77 1.87
N GLN A 455 3.76 -31.40 3.03
CA GLN A 455 3.17 -32.67 3.40
C GLN A 455 2.35 -32.50 4.67
N ALA A 456 1.24 -33.23 4.75
CA ALA A 456 0.45 -33.35 5.96
C ALA A 456 -0.23 -34.73 5.95
N ASP A 457 -0.49 -35.26 7.14
CA ASP A 457 -1.19 -36.51 7.32
C ASP A 457 -2.57 -36.51 6.64
N GLU A 458 -2.96 -37.64 6.06
CA GLU A 458 -4.21 -37.76 5.29
C GLU A 458 -5.44 -37.38 6.12
N LYS A 459 -5.42 -37.71 7.42
CA LYS A 459 -6.49 -37.32 8.37
C LYS A 459 -6.59 -35.79 8.49
N VAL A 460 -5.45 -35.12 8.66
CA VAL A 460 -5.36 -33.66 8.77
C VAL A 460 -5.82 -32.99 7.47
N LEU A 461 -5.46 -33.54 6.30
CA LEU A 461 -5.92 -33.04 5.00
C LEU A 461 -7.45 -33.07 4.90
N LYS A 462 -8.08 -34.21 5.23
CA LYS A 462 -9.54 -34.38 5.16
C LYS A 462 -10.26 -33.43 6.13
N GLU A 463 -9.77 -33.30 7.36
CA GLU A 463 -10.33 -32.39 8.37
C GLU A 463 -10.25 -30.93 7.92
N ARG A 464 -9.09 -30.48 7.41
CA ARG A 464 -8.90 -29.10 6.95
C ARG A 464 -9.78 -28.77 5.74
N LEU A 465 -9.95 -29.71 4.80
CA LEU A 465 -10.84 -29.51 3.65
C LEU A 465 -12.30 -29.38 4.10
N ALA A 466 -12.75 -30.21 5.04
CA ALA A 466 -14.11 -30.12 5.60
C ALA A 466 -14.35 -28.76 6.31
N GLN A 467 -13.38 -28.30 7.11
CA GLN A 467 -13.47 -27.00 7.79
C GLN A 467 -13.50 -25.82 6.81
N ARG A 468 -12.76 -25.89 5.70
CA ARG A 468 -12.74 -24.83 4.68
C ARG A 468 -14.07 -24.71 3.95
N LEU A 469 -14.64 -25.84 3.52
CA LEU A 469 -15.95 -25.88 2.89
C LEU A 469 -17.04 -25.29 3.80
N ALA A 470 -16.96 -25.53 5.10
CA ALA A 470 -17.90 -24.98 6.07
C ALA A 470 -17.77 -23.45 6.27
N ARG A 471 -16.60 -22.86 6.00
CA ARG A 471 -16.32 -21.44 6.25
C ARG A 471 -16.53 -20.51 5.04
N ALA A 472 -16.61 -21.05 3.81
CA ALA A 472 -16.83 -20.30 2.57
C ALA A 472 -15.94 -19.03 2.39
N ALA A 473 -14.72 -19.03 2.96
CA ALA A 473 -13.86 -17.84 3.08
C ALA A 473 -12.50 -17.98 2.37
N ASP A 474 -12.31 -19.00 1.52
CA ASP A 474 -11.06 -19.24 0.79
C ASP A 474 -11.37 -19.45 -0.71
N ALA A 475 -10.43 -19.07 -1.58
CA ALA A 475 -10.60 -19.16 -3.03
C ALA A 475 -10.43 -20.60 -3.57
N SER A 476 -9.91 -21.52 -2.75
CA SER A 476 -9.74 -22.94 -3.10
C SER A 476 -11.02 -23.77 -2.89
N GLU A 477 -11.48 -24.49 -3.93
CA GLU A 477 -12.76 -25.23 -3.94
C GLU A 477 -12.58 -26.77 -3.88
N ALA A 478 -11.43 -27.27 -3.42
CA ALA A 478 -11.18 -28.71 -3.38
C ALA A 478 -12.03 -29.43 -2.30
N ASN A 479 -12.63 -30.57 -2.64
CA ASN A 479 -13.35 -31.44 -1.71
C ASN A 479 -12.66 -32.83 -1.55
N ALA A 480 -13.23 -33.74 -0.74
CA ALA A 480 -12.62 -35.04 -0.47
C ALA A 480 -12.48 -35.95 -1.71
N ALA A 481 -13.43 -35.90 -2.65
CA ALA A 481 -13.35 -36.67 -3.91
C ALA A 481 -12.24 -36.11 -4.81
N VAL A 482 -12.10 -34.77 -4.84
CA VAL A 482 -11.02 -34.07 -5.56
C VAL A 482 -9.65 -34.44 -5.01
N LEU A 483 -9.51 -34.55 -3.69
CA LEU A 483 -8.28 -34.96 -3.05
C LEU A 483 -7.83 -36.35 -3.55
N GLN A 484 -8.75 -37.31 -3.63
CA GLN A 484 -8.44 -38.66 -4.12
C GLN A 484 -8.00 -38.67 -5.59
N THR A 485 -8.69 -37.92 -6.46
CA THR A 485 -8.29 -37.80 -7.88
C THR A 485 -6.90 -37.17 -8.02
N LEU A 486 -6.61 -36.13 -7.25
CA LEU A 486 -5.32 -35.43 -7.30
C LEU A 486 -4.18 -36.27 -6.69
N GLN A 487 -4.47 -37.08 -5.66
CA GLN A 487 -3.52 -38.05 -5.10
C GLN A 487 -3.09 -39.07 -6.15
N ALA A 488 -4.04 -39.61 -6.92
CA ALA A 488 -3.73 -40.58 -7.98
C ALA A 488 -2.95 -39.96 -9.15
N ALA A 489 -3.16 -38.66 -9.41
CA ALA A 489 -2.52 -37.94 -10.50
C ALA A 489 -1.20 -37.25 -10.11
N GLN A 490 -0.78 -37.32 -8.84
CA GLN A 490 0.45 -36.67 -8.37
C GLN A 490 1.69 -37.44 -8.83
N GLU A 491 2.58 -36.76 -9.54
CA GLU A 491 3.90 -37.27 -9.90
C GLU A 491 4.91 -36.92 -8.79
N PRO A 492 5.68 -37.89 -8.28
CA PRO A 492 6.68 -37.64 -7.25
C PRO A 492 7.77 -36.68 -7.76
N LEU A 493 8.47 -36.04 -6.82
CA LEU A 493 9.66 -35.26 -7.15
C LEU A 493 10.74 -36.19 -7.71
N GLN A 494 11.30 -35.83 -8.86
CA GLN A 494 12.40 -36.56 -9.48
C GLN A 494 13.73 -36.25 -8.78
N GLU A 495 14.73 -37.11 -8.97
CA GLU A 495 16.06 -36.97 -8.33
C GLU A 495 16.70 -35.60 -8.62
N GLY A 496 16.57 -35.08 -9.84
CA GLY A 496 17.07 -33.76 -10.22
C GLY A 496 16.33 -32.58 -9.56
N GLU A 497 15.13 -32.80 -9.02
CA GLU A 497 14.34 -31.79 -8.32
C GLU A 497 14.69 -31.71 -6.83
N LEU A 498 15.25 -32.77 -6.25
CA LEU A 498 15.52 -32.88 -4.81
C LEU A 498 16.50 -31.81 -4.32
N ALA A 499 17.47 -31.42 -5.15
CA ALA A 499 18.40 -30.34 -4.83
C ALA A 499 17.70 -28.96 -4.71
N ALA A 500 16.60 -28.77 -5.45
CA ALA A 500 15.78 -27.56 -5.40
C ALA A 500 14.66 -27.67 -4.35
N ALA A 501 14.34 -28.87 -3.86
CA ALA A 501 13.23 -29.09 -2.96
C ALA A 501 13.56 -28.86 -1.48
N VAL A 502 12.58 -28.35 -0.75
CA VAL A 502 12.58 -28.28 0.72
C VAL A 502 11.26 -28.83 1.21
N THR A 503 11.31 -29.83 2.10
CA THR A 503 10.11 -30.48 2.61
C THR A 503 9.67 -29.83 3.92
N PHE A 504 8.40 -29.44 4.00
CA PHE A 504 7.76 -28.94 5.22
C PHE A 504 6.62 -29.89 5.60
N VAL A 505 6.70 -30.44 6.81
CA VAL A 505 5.65 -31.28 7.41
C VAL A 505 4.74 -30.37 8.22
N ASN A 506 3.45 -30.35 7.89
CA ASN A 506 2.48 -29.40 8.42
C ASN A 506 1.30 -30.11 9.11
N ASP A 507 1.61 -30.95 10.08
CA ASP A 507 0.62 -31.64 10.92
C ASP A 507 0.18 -30.81 12.13
N GLY A 508 0.95 -29.76 12.47
CA GLY A 508 0.67 -28.84 13.57
C GLY A 508 -0.23 -27.65 13.20
N ASP A 509 -0.15 -26.61 14.03
CA ASP A 509 -0.82 -25.33 13.78
C ASP A 509 0.02 -24.39 12.89
N ALA A 510 -0.51 -23.20 12.61
CA ALA A 510 0.16 -22.21 11.78
C ALA A 510 1.44 -21.65 12.40
N ASP A 511 1.57 -21.68 13.73
CA ASP A 511 2.74 -21.14 14.44
C ASP A 511 3.91 -22.12 14.37
N ALA A 512 3.66 -23.42 14.46
CA ALA A 512 4.67 -24.45 14.22
C ALA A 512 5.22 -24.38 12.79
N LEU A 513 4.34 -24.18 11.78
CA LEU A 513 4.78 -23.96 10.41
C LEU A 513 5.59 -22.66 10.28
N ARG A 514 5.15 -21.58 10.93
CA ARG A 514 5.87 -20.29 10.92
C ARG A 514 7.28 -20.42 11.47
N ALA A 515 7.47 -21.07 12.61
CA ALA A 515 8.79 -21.32 13.18
C ALA A 515 9.70 -22.09 12.22
N THR A 516 9.16 -23.08 11.50
CA THR A 516 9.91 -23.87 10.51
C THR A 516 10.31 -23.02 9.30
N VAL A 517 9.40 -22.20 8.78
CA VAL A 517 9.66 -21.30 7.66
C VAL A 517 10.69 -20.23 8.06
N ASP A 518 10.60 -19.68 9.27
CA ASP A 518 11.56 -18.69 9.76
C ASP A 518 12.97 -19.26 9.87
N LYS A 519 13.09 -20.49 10.40
CA LYS A 519 14.36 -21.21 10.45
C LYS A 519 14.93 -21.40 9.05
N TRP A 520 14.12 -21.95 8.13
CA TRP A 520 14.51 -22.16 6.74
C TRP A 520 14.96 -20.86 6.06
N ALA A 521 14.15 -19.80 6.17
CA ALA A 521 14.42 -18.49 5.59
C ALA A 521 15.76 -17.90 6.04
N SER A 522 16.18 -18.20 7.27
CA SER A 522 17.44 -17.73 7.85
C SER A 522 18.67 -18.58 7.53
N SER A 523 18.49 -19.86 7.17
CA SER A 523 19.59 -20.82 7.00
C SER A 523 19.86 -21.24 5.57
N ASP A 524 18.90 -21.10 4.65
CA ASP A 524 19.06 -21.59 3.29
C ASP A 524 20.00 -20.68 2.48
N ALA A 525 21.08 -21.28 1.95
CA ALA A 525 22.08 -20.59 1.14
C ALA A 525 21.47 -19.89 -0.09
N ARG A 526 20.44 -20.51 -0.70
CA ARG A 526 19.73 -19.96 -1.88
C ARG A 526 18.98 -18.67 -1.56
N LEU A 527 18.56 -18.50 -0.29
CA LEU A 527 17.84 -17.32 0.17
C LEU A 527 18.78 -16.24 0.72
N THR A 528 19.81 -16.66 1.44
CA THR A 528 20.74 -15.75 2.13
C THR A 528 21.84 -15.21 1.21
N GLY A 529 22.02 -15.81 0.03
CA GLY A 529 23.07 -15.45 -0.92
C GLY A 529 24.48 -15.69 -0.37
N ARG A 530 24.60 -16.68 0.52
CA ARG A 530 25.86 -17.15 1.11
C ARG A 530 26.37 -18.40 0.40
#